data_AF-A0A3B6C063-F1
#
_entry.id   AF-A0A3B6C063-F1
#
_cell.length_a   1.000
_cell.length_b   1.000
_cell.length_c   1.000
_cell.angle_alpha   90.00
_cell.angle_beta   90.00
_cell.angle_gamma   90.00
#
_symmetry.space_group_name_H-M   'P 1'
#
loop_
_entity.id
_entity.type
_entity.pdbx_description
1 polymer ?
#
loop_
_entity_poly.entity_id
_entity_poly.type
_entity_poly.pdbx_seq_one_letter_code
_entity_poly.pdbx_strand_id
1 'polypeptide(L)'
;MFRWSDAEVGIDVSRAPRVLVMSKDFLRSKSEFLISEVGLEPAYIAQRPAILTLSLDGRLRPRHYIMKFLKDNGLLENDRSYYVAVVVSDNDFMKKYICPYQEAVPHLAQDYAAACKGEVPTIFRFT
;
A
#
# COMPACT_ATOMS: atom_id res chain seq x y z
N MET A 1 0.32 8.02 -14.32
CA MET A 1 0.87 7.02 -15.25
C MET A 1 2.34 6.79 -14.90
N PHE A 2 2.85 5.56 -14.95
CA PHE A 2 4.15 5.18 -14.36
C PHE A 2 5.39 5.82 -15.02
N ARG A 3 5.30 6.28 -16.29
CA ARG A 3 6.43 6.88 -17.04
C ARG A 3 7.69 6.00 -17.09
N TRP A 4 7.51 4.69 -17.10
CA TRP A 4 8.60 3.73 -17.23
C TRP A 4 9.29 3.80 -18.59
N SER A 5 10.59 3.59 -18.58
CA SER A 5 11.39 3.24 -19.75
C SER A 5 11.06 1.83 -20.26
N ASP A 6 11.41 1.52 -21.51
CA ASP A 6 11.21 0.17 -22.08
C ASP A 6 11.91 -0.93 -21.24
N ALA A 7 13.06 -0.61 -20.64
CA ALA A 7 13.77 -1.52 -19.74
C ALA A 7 12.97 -1.81 -18.46
N GLU A 8 12.39 -0.78 -17.83
CA GLU A 8 11.54 -0.93 -16.64
C GLU A 8 10.25 -1.70 -16.96
N VAL A 9 9.63 -1.43 -18.11
CA VAL A 9 8.48 -2.21 -18.61
C VAL A 9 8.88 -3.68 -18.79
N GLY A 10 10.06 -3.96 -19.35
CA GLY A 10 10.56 -5.32 -19.50
C GLY A 10 10.76 -6.06 -18.17
N ILE A 11 11.28 -5.37 -17.16
CA ILE A 11 11.44 -5.92 -15.80
C ILE A 11 10.08 -6.25 -15.17
N ASP A 12 9.14 -5.31 -15.23
CA ASP A 12 7.80 -5.47 -14.66
C ASP A 12 7.06 -6.65 -15.31
N VAL A 13 6.98 -6.65 -16.64
CA VAL A 13 6.23 -7.67 -17.41
C VAL A 13 6.85 -9.06 -17.29
N SER A 14 8.18 -9.18 -17.26
CA SER A 14 8.85 -10.48 -17.11
C SER A 14 8.58 -11.14 -15.75
N ARG A 15 8.34 -10.34 -14.71
CA ARG A 15 8.12 -10.81 -13.34
C ARG A 15 6.63 -10.87 -12.96
N ALA A 16 5.80 -10.04 -13.56
CA ALA A 16 4.36 -10.01 -13.32
C ALA A 16 3.57 -9.84 -14.64
N PRO A 17 3.52 -10.87 -15.50
CA PRO A 17 2.84 -10.78 -16.80
C PRO A 17 1.33 -10.47 -16.68
N ARG A 18 0.74 -10.69 -15.49
CA ARG A 18 -0.64 -10.29 -15.17
C ARG A 18 -0.90 -8.79 -15.35
N VAL A 19 0.12 -7.94 -15.29
CA VAL A 19 -0.03 -6.50 -15.53
C VAL A 19 -0.57 -6.20 -16.93
N LEU A 20 -0.26 -7.05 -17.92
CA LEU A 20 -0.71 -6.88 -19.30
C LEU A 20 -2.24 -7.07 -19.48
N VAL A 21 -2.90 -7.79 -18.58
CA VAL A 21 -4.36 -8.01 -18.64
C VAL A 21 -5.15 -6.99 -17.81
N MET A 22 -4.46 -6.05 -17.16
CA MET A 22 -5.09 -5.00 -16.35
C MET A 22 -5.56 -3.86 -17.24
N SER A 23 -6.71 -3.26 -16.94
CA SER A 23 -7.20 -2.12 -17.71
C SER A 23 -6.31 -0.89 -17.52
N LYS A 24 -6.26 -0.04 -18.55
CA LYS A 24 -5.50 1.22 -18.51
C LYS A 24 -5.92 2.12 -17.35
N ASP A 25 -7.22 2.18 -17.06
CA ASP A 25 -7.74 2.98 -15.96
C ASP A 25 -7.34 2.41 -14.60
N PHE A 26 -7.34 1.09 -14.44
CA PHE A 26 -6.85 0.47 -13.21
C PHE A 26 -5.36 0.75 -12.97
N LEU A 27 -4.53 0.61 -14.00
CA LEU A 27 -3.10 0.96 -13.93
C LEU A 27 -2.89 2.45 -13.66
N ARG A 28 -3.76 3.32 -14.20
CA ARG A 28 -3.72 4.75 -13.91
C ARG A 28 -3.99 5.01 -12.44
N SER A 29 -5.09 4.50 -11.88
CA SER A 29 -5.42 4.65 -10.45
C SER A 29 -4.32 4.09 -9.54
N LYS A 30 -3.72 2.94 -9.90
CA LYS A 30 -2.56 2.39 -9.19
C LYS A 30 -1.36 3.34 -9.21
N SER A 31 -1.05 3.90 -10.36
CA SER A 31 0.08 4.82 -10.51
C SER A 31 -0.14 6.11 -9.72
N GLU A 32 -1.34 6.67 -9.73
CA GLU A 32 -1.68 7.88 -8.98
C GLU A 32 -1.54 7.64 -7.49
N PHE A 33 -2.04 6.52 -6.98
CA PHE A 33 -1.88 6.17 -5.57
C PHE A 33 -0.41 5.93 -5.20
N LEU A 34 0.28 5.00 -5.88
CA LEU A 34 1.62 4.57 -5.49
C LEU A 34 2.69 5.66 -5.68
N ILE A 35 2.55 6.52 -6.68
CA ILE A 35 3.53 7.57 -6.96
C ILE A 35 3.12 8.87 -6.28
N SER A 36 1.91 9.37 -6.53
CA SER A 36 1.53 10.71 -6.07
C SER A 36 1.16 10.73 -4.59
N GLU A 37 0.46 9.71 -4.08
CA GLU A 37 -0.01 9.68 -2.69
C GLU A 37 1.03 9.03 -1.76
N VAL A 38 1.58 7.87 -2.15
CA VAL A 38 2.57 7.15 -1.34
C VAL A 38 3.99 7.73 -1.51
N GLY A 39 4.30 8.32 -2.67
CA GLY A 39 5.63 8.89 -2.94
C GLY A 39 6.67 7.87 -3.43
N LEU A 40 6.27 6.73 -3.98
CA LEU A 40 7.23 5.75 -4.51
C LEU A 40 7.79 6.19 -5.86
N GLU A 41 9.09 5.99 -6.04
CA GLU A 41 9.73 6.15 -7.34
C GLU A 41 9.22 5.10 -8.35
N PRO A 42 8.98 5.46 -9.62
CA PRO A 42 8.58 4.49 -10.64
C PRO A 42 9.52 3.28 -10.74
N ALA A 43 10.83 3.50 -10.69
CA ALA A 43 11.83 2.43 -10.73
C ALA A 43 11.70 1.44 -9.57
N TYR A 44 11.34 1.93 -8.36
CA TYR A 44 11.08 1.09 -7.20
C TYR A 44 9.92 0.12 -7.45
N ILE A 45 8.87 0.61 -8.12
CA ILE A 45 7.67 -0.16 -8.46
C ILE A 45 7.98 -1.20 -9.54
N ALA A 46 8.70 -0.81 -10.61
CA ALA A 46 9.08 -1.71 -11.71
C ALA A 46 9.88 -2.92 -11.20
N GLN A 47 10.76 -2.72 -10.22
CA GLN A 47 11.53 -3.80 -9.60
C GLN A 47 10.69 -4.73 -8.71
N ARG A 48 9.47 -4.32 -8.32
CA ARG A 48 8.60 -4.99 -7.34
C ARG A 48 7.16 -5.12 -7.87
N PRO A 49 6.97 -5.72 -9.05
CA PRO A 49 5.72 -5.60 -9.79
C PRO A 49 4.55 -6.37 -9.15
N ALA A 50 4.85 -7.28 -8.21
CA ALA A 50 3.84 -7.93 -7.37
C ALA A 50 2.92 -6.92 -6.66
N ILE A 51 3.40 -5.71 -6.35
CA ILE A 51 2.59 -4.66 -5.72
C ILE A 51 1.38 -4.25 -6.58
N LEU A 52 1.50 -4.33 -7.90
CA LEU A 52 0.43 -3.98 -8.84
C LEU A 52 -0.71 -4.99 -8.82
N THR A 53 -0.43 -6.23 -8.41
CA THR A 53 -1.42 -7.32 -8.33
C THR A 53 -2.29 -7.27 -7.08
N LEU A 54 -1.92 -6.47 -6.07
CA LEU A 54 -2.66 -6.34 -4.82
C LEU A 54 -3.94 -5.51 -5.03
N SER A 55 -4.97 -5.66 -4.18
CA SER A 55 -6.15 -4.78 -4.22
C SER A 55 -5.77 -3.34 -3.86
N LEU A 56 -6.24 -2.35 -4.62
CA LEU A 56 -5.99 -0.93 -4.31
C LEU A 56 -6.69 -0.55 -3.00
N ASP A 57 -8.01 -0.72 -2.97
CA ASP A 57 -8.84 -0.27 -1.84
C ASP A 57 -8.90 -1.29 -0.72
N GLY A 58 -8.76 -2.59 -1.01
CA GLY A 58 -8.81 -3.64 0.00
C GLY A 58 -7.47 -3.96 0.67
N ARG A 59 -6.35 -3.42 0.17
CA ARG A 59 -5.02 -3.72 0.72
C ARG A 59 -4.04 -2.56 0.69
N LEU A 60 -3.80 -1.95 -0.48
CA LEU A 60 -2.77 -0.92 -0.60
C LEU A 60 -3.12 0.34 0.21
N ARG A 61 -4.30 0.94 0.00
CA ARG A 61 -4.76 2.12 0.76
C ARG A 61 -4.87 1.86 2.26
N PRO A 62 -5.60 0.83 2.73
CA PRO A 62 -5.74 0.54 4.17
C PRO A 62 -4.40 0.42 4.89
N ARG A 63 -3.46 -0.34 4.31
CA ARG A 63 -2.16 -0.57 4.92
C ARG A 63 -1.26 0.67 4.85
N HIS A 64 -1.33 1.45 3.78
CA HIS A 64 -0.63 2.73 3.69
C HIS A 64 -1.10 3.70 4.78
N TYR A 65 -2.40 3.83 4.99
CA TYR A 65 -2.94 4.75 6.01
C TYR A 65 -2.59 4.34 7.42
N ILE A 66 -2.61 3.05 7.74
CA ILE A 66 -2.07 2.54 9.00
C ILE A 66 -0.61 2.94 9.16
N MET A 67 0.24 2.67 8.17
CA MET A 67 1.66 3.01 8.25
C MET A 67 1.90 4.50 8.41
N LYS A 68 1.18 5.32 7.64
CA LYS A 68 1.27 6.78 7.69
C LYS A 68 0.84 7.30 9.06
N PHE A 69 -0.31 6.88 9.55
CA PHE A 69 -0.82 7.25 10.87
C PHE A 69 0.19 6.88 11.98
N LEU A 70 0.72 5.66 11.98
CA LEU A 70 1.68 5.25 13.01
C LEU A 70 2.99 6.04 12.93
N LYS A 71 3.49 6.35 11.72
CA LYS A 71 4.69 7.18 11.54
C LYS A 71 4.46 8.61 12.02
N ASP A 72 3.34 9.21 11.61
CA ASP A 72 2.98 10.60 11.96
C ASP A 72 2.75 10.75 13.48
N ASN A 73 2.38 9.67 14.19
CA ASN A 73 2.26 9.62 15.65
C ASN A 73 3.50 9.10 16.38
N GLY A 74 4.63 8.89 15.69
CA GLY A 74 5.89 8.42 16.30
C GLY A 74 5.86 6.97 16.82
N LEU A 75 4.84 6.19 16.44
CA LEU A 75 4.66 4.79 16.84
C LEU A 75 5.42 3.81 15.93
N LEU A 76 5.82 4.24 14.74
CA LEU A 76 6.53 3.42 13.75
C LEU A 76 7.77 4.13 13.21
N GLU A 77 8.88 3.40 13.16
CA GLU A 77 10.13 3.89 12.55
C GLU A 77 9.97 4.14 11.05
N ASN A 78 10.70 5.14 10.56
CA ASN A 78 10.63 5.58 9.16
C ASN A 78 11.25 4.59 8.17
N ASP A 79 12.15 3.71 8.62
CA ASP A 79 12.96 2.82 7.77
C ASP A 79 12.21 1.60 7.21
N ARG A 80 10.96 1.37 7.62
CA ARG A 80 10.25 0.16 7.23
C ARG A 80 9.86 0.19 5.75
N SER A 81 10.30 -0.84 5.04
CA SER A 81 10.00 -1.06 3.62
C SER A 81 8.50 -1.11 3.35
N TYR A 82 8.01 -0.17 2.52
CA TYR A 82 6.62 -0.11 2.08
C TYR A 82 6.17 -1.40 1.39
N TYR A 83 7.00 -1.92 0.47
CA TYR A 83 6.71 -3.18 -0.22
C TYR A 83 6.42 -4.31 0.77
N VAL A 84 7.30 -4.52 1.76
CA VAL A 84 7.13 -5.59 2.75
C VAL A 84 5.81 -5.43 3.49
N ALA A 85 5.47 -4.21 3.92
CA ALA A 85 4.23 -3.97 4.65
C ALA A 85 2.96 -4.30 3.83
N VAL A 86 2.97 -4.08 2.52
CA VAL A 86 1.79 -4.38 1.68
C VAL A 86 1.74 -5.81 1.17
N VAL A 87 2.86 -6.54 1.09
CA VAL A 87 2.87 -7.93 0.58
C VAL A 87 2.72 -9.00 1.64
N VAL A 88 3.02 -8.72 2.92
CA VAL A 88 2.87 -9.72 3.99
C VAL A 88 1.42 -10.17 4.16
N SER A 89 1.22 -11.35 4.75
CA SER A 89 -0.13 -11.87 5.03
C SER A 89 -0.93 -10.91 5.91
N ASP A 90 -2.27 -11.00 5.88
CA ASP A 90 -3.11 -10.16 6.73
C ASP A 90 -2.82 -10.41 8.23
N ASN A 91 -2.56 -11.66 8.61
CA ASN A 91 -2.15 -12.03 9.97
C ASN A 91 -0.83 -11.37 10.38
N ASP A 92 0.19 -11.40 9.52
CA ASP A 92 1.48 -10.79 9.82
C ASP A 92 1.38 -9.26 9.86
N PHE A 93 0.55 -8.68 8.99
CA PHE A 93 0.28 -7.25 9.03
C PHE A 93 -0.36 -6.85 10.37
N MET A 94 -1.41 -7.57 10.80
CA MET A 94 -2.08 -7.33 12.08
C MET A 94 -1.09 -7.41 13.25
N LYS A 95 -0.31 -8.49 13.33
CA LYS A 95 0.69 -8.69 14.40
C LYS A 95 1.76 -7.61 14.45
N LYS A 96 2.17 -7.08 13.29
CA LYS A 96 3.30 -6.15 13.19
C LYS A 96 2.90 -4.67 13.26
N TYR A 97 1.70 -4.32 12.80
CA TYR A 97 1.29 -2.92 12.62
C TYR A 97 0.00 -2.56 13.35
N ILE A 98 -0.73 -3.52 13.95
CA ILE A 98 -2.00 -3.22 14.62
C ILE A 98 -1.98 -3.67 16.08
N CYS A 99 -1.77 -4.96 16.34
CA CYS A 99 -1.75 -5.52 17.70
C CYS A 99 -0.84 -4.76 18.68
N PRO A 100 0.40 -4.34 18.31
CA PRO A 100 1.29 -3.65 19.24
C PRO A 100 0.79 -2.28 19.70
N TYR A 101 -0.18 -1.70 19.01
CA TYR A 101 -0.63 -0.32 19.23
C TYR A 101 -2.10 -0.23 19.70
N GLN A 102 -2.75 -1.36 19.99
CA GLN A 102 -4.17 -1.38 20.36
C GLN A 102 -4.47 -0.66 21.68
N GLU A 103 -3.54 -0.65 22.62
CA GLU A 103 -3.69 0.08 23.89
C GLU A 103 -3.53 1.59 23.70
N ALA A 104 -2.54 2.01 22.90
CA ALA A 104 -2.28 3.42 22.62
C ALA A 104 -3.31 4.04 21.69
N VAL A 105 -3.87 3.23 20.78
CA VAL A 105 -4.82 3.67 19.76
C VAL A 105 -6.04 2.75 19.80
N PRO A 106 -6.99 3.03 20.71
CA PRO A 106 -8.26 2.33 20.75
C PRO A 106 -8.93 2.41 19.37
N HIS A 107 -9.52 1.31 18.92
CA HIS A 107 -10.21 1.16 17.64
C HIS A 107 -9.37 0.99 16.36
N LEU A 108 -8.03 0.99 16.45
CA LEU A 108 -7.14 0.84 15.27
C LEU A 108 -7.46 -0.39 14.40
N ALA A 109 -7.78 -1.53 15.04
CA ALA A 109 -8.11 -2.76 14.34
C ALA A 109 -9.49 -2.68 13.64
N GLN A 110 -10.47 -2.07 14.29
CA GLN A 110 -11.81 -1.86 13.73
C GLN A 110 -11.74 -0.90 12.54
N ASP A 111 -11.02 0.20 12.67
CA ASP A 111 -10.82 1.17 11.59
C ASP A 111 -10.06 0.56 10.40
N TYR A 112 -9.04 -0.27 10.64
CA TYR A 112 -8.39 -1.03 9.57
C TYR A 112 -9.36 -1.99 8.86
N ALA A 113 -10.19 -2.70 9.61
CA ALA A 113 -11.15 -3.63 9.04
C ALA A 113 -12.23 -2.93 8.20
N ALA A 114 -12.69 -1.75 8.64
CA ALA A 114 -13.58 -0.88 7.87
C ALA A 114 -12.90 -0.39 6.58
N ALA A 115 -11.64 0.07 6.69
CA ALA A 115 -10.84 0.51 5.55
C ALA A 115 -10.73 -0.57 4.46
N CYS A 116 -10.48 -1.82 4.87
CA CYS A 116 -10.34 -2.96 3.94
C CYS A 116 -11.63 -3.27 3.18
N LYS A 117 -12.78 -2.78 3.65
CA LYS A 117 -14.09 -2.88 2.97
C LYS A 117 -14.43 -1.66 2.12
N GLY A 118 -13.54 -0.67 2.07
CA GLY A 118 -13.76 0.60 1.36
C GLY A 118 -14.54 1.64 2.16
N GLU A 119 -14.78 1.41 3.45
CA GLU A 119 -15.41 2.39 4.34
C GLU A 119 -14.36 3.42 4.80
N VAL A 120 -14.76 4.68 4.98
CA VAL A 120 -13.87 5.75 5.47
C VAL A 120 -13.69 5.60 6.98
N PRO A 121 -12.49 5.24 7.47
CA PRO A 121 -12.32 4.95 8.89
C PRO A 121 -12.18 6.22 9.71
N THR A 122 -12.51 6.12 10.99
CA THR A 122 -12.67 7.29 11.87
C THR A 122 -11.35 8.00 12.14
N ILE A 123 -10.26 7.23 12.25
CA ILE A 123 -8.90 7.70 12.58
C ILE A 123 -8.05 8.15 11.38
N PHE A 124 -8.41 7.79 10.14
CA PHE A 124 -7.63 8.19 8.94
C PHE A 124 -8.18 9.45 8.27
N ARG A 125 -8.88 10.30 9.02
CA ARG A 125 -9.22 11.65 8.55
C ARG A 125 -7.95 12.50 8.56
N PHE A 126 -7.16 12.41 7.49
CA PHE A 126 -6.06 13.33 7.26
C PHE A 126 -6.66 14.69 6.91
N THR A 127 -6.63 15.63 7.86
CA THR A 127 -6.96 17.05 7.62
C THR A 127 -5.87 17.74 6.83
#